data_AF-A0A7C2ZHX4-F1
#
_entry.id   AF-A0A7C2ZHX4-F1
#
_cell.length_a   1.000
_cell.length_b   1.000
_cell.length_c   1.000
_cell.angle_alpha   90.00
_cell.angle_beta   90.00
_cell.angle_gamma   90.00
#
_symmetry.space_group_name_H-M   'P 1'
#
loop_
_entity.id
_entity.type
_entity.pdbx_description
1 polymer ?
#
loop_
_entity_poly.entity_id
_entity_poly.type
_entity_poly.pdbx_seq_one_letter_code
_entity_poly.pdbx_strand_id
1 'polypeptide(L)'
;MLRAFLAWLARGLGVRVYLRPPQGTWQLLWGGPSEVPRDFPDEWAVGVRDMLDTLADPYRCEDEANLRAEQLLREQLGEDYQKLVTQGYIDVPSRVFRNTFYRLRLRRPIEVFKNGRRQPWRLCVVSIERVPAADELLMKLLWLKTNEEYVLATANRVR
;
A
#
# COMPACT_ATOMS: atom_id res chain seq x y z
N MET A 1 32.60 7.68 -11.62
CA MET A 1 31.42 8.30 -12.27
C MET A 1 30.09 7.82 -11.67
N LEU A 2 29.89 6.53 -11.38
CA LEU A 2 28.64 5.99 -10.80
C LEU A 2 28.22 6.63 -9.45
N ARG A 3 29.19 7.03 -8.62
CA ARG A 3 28.96 7.64 -7.30
C ARG A 3 28.36 9.06 -7.36
N ALA A 4 28.67 9.83 -8.41
CA ALA A 4 28.15 11.19 -8.56
C ALA A 4 26.70 11.21 -9.05
N PHE A 5 26.33 10.24 -9.91
CA PHE A 5 24.97 10.07 -10.42
C PHE A 5 23.99 9.63 -9.33
N LEU A 6 24.41 8.70 -8.46
CA LEU A 6 23.63 8.26 -7.31
C LEU A 6 23.44 9.37 -6.24
N ALA A 7 24.42 10.27 -6.09
CA ALA A 7 24.34 11.41 -5.17
C ALA A 7 23.39 12.51 -5.67
N TRP A 8 23.25 12.69 -6.99
CA TRP A 8 22.29 13.64 -7.58
C TRP A 8 20.84 13.14 -7.45
N LEU A 9 20.60 11.84 -7.69
CA LEU A 9 19.30 11.19 -7.51
C LEU A 9 18.82 11.21 -6.04
N ALA A 10 19.72 11.02 -5.08
CA ALA A 10 19.38 11.01 -3.65
C ALA A 10 18.99 12.40 -3.09
N ARG A 11 19.52 13.50 -3.65
CA ARG A 11 19.16 14.88 -3.24
C ARG A 11 17.76 15.30 -3.68
N GLY A 12 17.22 14.72 -4.75
CA GLY A 12 15.86 15.03 -5.24
C GLY A 12 14.75 14.24 -4.56
N LEU A 13 15.05 13.08 -3.95
CA LEU A 13 14.05 12.14 -3.44
C LEU A 13 14.12 11.89 -1.93
N GLY A 14 15.12 12.44 -1.22
CA GLY A 14 15.23 12.26 0.23
C GLY A 14 15.47 10.81 0.68
N VAL A 15 16.05 9.96 -0.18
CA VAL A 15 16.26 8.54 0.09
C VAL A 15 17.72 8.26 0.47
N ARG A 16 17.94 7.47 1.53
CA ARG A 16 19.27 7.03 1.98
C ARG A 16 19.79 5.87 1.13
N VAL A 17 21.02 5.96 0.66
CA VAL A 17 21.72 4.90 -0.09
C VAL A 17 22.80 4.27 0.79
N TYR A 18 22.74 2.95 0.97
CA TYR A 18 23.75 2.18 1.69
C TYR A 18 24.49 1.25 0.71
N LEU A 19 25.81 1.12 0.84
CA LEU A 19 26.61 0.13 0.12
C LEU A 19 27.31 -0.78 1.12
N ARG A 20 27.24 -2.10 0.93
CA ARG A 20 27.88 -3.12 1.79
C ARG A 20 29.07 -3.75 1.06
N PRO A 21 30.32 -3.58 1.54
CA PRO A 21 31.45 -4.37 1.07
C PRO A 21 31.51 -5.75 1.77
N PRO A 22 32.20 -6.74 1.18
CA PRO A 22 32.07 -8.16 1.53
C PRO A 22 32.65 -8.57 2.89
N GLN A 23 33.43 -7.72 3.58
CA GLN A 23 34.04 -8.06 4.87
C GLN A 23 34.05 -6.88 5.88
N GLY A 24 32.91 -6.21 6.10
CA GLY A 24 32.87 -5.16 7.12
C GLY A 24 31.50 -4.51 7.36
N THR A 25 31.41 -3.85 8.51
CA THR A 25 30.24 -3.12 9.05
C THR A 25 29.81 -1.93 8.19
N TRP A 26 28.50 -1.69 8.12
CA TRP A 26 27.90 -0.57 7.40
C TRP A 26 28.46 0.77 7.90
N GLN A 27 29.11 1.53 7.02
CA GLN A 27 29.47 2.92 7.31
C GLN A 27 28.39 3.87 6.79
N LEU A 28 27.77 4.61 7.72
CA LEU A 28 26.89 5.72 7.44
C LEU A 28 27.74 6.91 6.99
N LEU A 29 27.55 7.38 5.76
CA LEU A 29 28.36 8.51 5.28
C LEU A 29 27.88 9.86 5.83
N TRP A 30 26.63 10.00 6.31
CA TRP A 30 26.16 11.18 7.07
C TRP A 30 24.84 10.91 7.83
N GLY A 31 24.69 11.48 9.04
CA GLY A 31 23.44 11.53 9.83
C GLY A 31 23.65 11.41 11.35
N GLY A 32 23.30 12.47 12.10
CA GLY A 32 23.28 12.47 13.58
C GLY A 32 22.16 11.59 14.17
N PRO A 33 22.13 11.42 15.51
CA PRO A 33 21.31 10.43 16.19
C PRO A 33 19.81 10.69 16.00
N SER A 34 19.08 9.59 15.90
CA SER A 34 17.64 9.52 15.74
C SER A 34 16.92 10.09 16.96
N GLU A 35 16.32 11.27 16.80
CA GLU A 35 15.17 11.68 17.58
C GLU A 35 14.02 11.90 16.60
N VAL A 36 12.99 11.07 16.71
CA VAL A 36 11.71 11.33 16.06
C VAL A 36 11.01 12.34 16.98
N PRO A 37 10.72 13.57 16.53
CA PRO A 37 9.93 14.51 17.33
C PRO A 37 8.58 13.88 17.65
N ARG A 38 8.21 13.86 18.94
CA ARG A 38 6.94 13.30 19.42
C ARG A 38 5.71 14.10 18.97
N ASP A 39 5.91 15.27 18.37
CA ASP A 39 4.84 16.19 17.98
C ASP A 39 4.73 16.29 16.45
N PHE A 40 4.42 15.17 15.79
CA PHE A 40 4.02 15.17 14.39
C PHE A 40 2.50 15.40 14.29
N PRO A 41 2.02 16.43 13.56
CA PRO A 41 0.59 16.64 13.37
C PRO A 41 -0.03 15.46 12.59
N ASP A 42 -1.14 14.93 13.11
CA ASP A 42 -1.83 13.70 12.65
C ASP A 42 -2.16 13.70 11.15
N GLU A 43 -2.25 14.88 10.53
CA GLU A 43 -2.59 15.07 9.12
C GLU A 43 -1.50 14.55 8.14
N TRP A 44 -0.23 14.46 8.57
CA TRP A 44 0.89 13.93 7.77
C TRP A 44 1.27 12.48 8.12
N ALA A 45 0.79 11.97 9.26
CA ALA A 45 1.17 10.66 9.79
C ALA A 45 0.63 9.49 8.95
N VAL A 46 -0.50 9.67 8.27
CA VAL A 46 -1.13 8.60 7.47
C VAL A 46 -0.31 8.32 6.21
N GLY A 47 0.20 9.36 5.54
CA GLY A 47 0.96 9.22 4.30
C GLY A 47 2.35 8.62 4.51
N VAL A 48 3.07 9.08 5.54
CA VAL A 48 4.43 8.61 5.83
C VAL A 48 4.43 7.20 6.42
N ARG A 49 3.41 6.82 7.20
CA ARG A 49 3.29 5.48 7.77
C ARG A 49 2.86 4.44 6.73
N ASP A 50 1.96 4.76 5.80
CA ASP A 50 1.68 3.89 4.64
C ASP A 50 2.92 3.75 3.72
N MET A 51 3.67 4.84 3.52
CA MET A 51 4.92 4.80 2.73
C MET A 51 6.00 3.95 3.42
N LEU A 52 6.15 4.07 4.75
CA LEU A 52 7.10 3.26 5.52
C LEU A 52 6.67 1.79 5.63
N ASP A 53 5.39 1.48 5.78
CA ASP A 53 4.89 0.09 5.74
C ASP A 53 5.10 -0.53 4.34
N THR A 54 5.03 0.28 3.28
CA THR A 54 5.33 -0.15 1.90
C THR A 54 6.82 -0.38 1.68
N LEU A 55 7.68 0.43 2.30
CA LEU A 55 9.15 0.34 2.16
C LEU A 55 9.79 -0.67 3.11
N ALA A 56 9.12 -1.02 4.20
CA ALA A 56 9.59 -1.93 5.23
C ALA A 56 9.09 -3.38 5.05
N ASP A 57 8.55 -3.76 3.88
CA ASP A 57 8.24 -5.16 3.59
C ASP A 57 9.55 -5.99 3.62
N PRO A 58 9.78 -6.80 4.67
CA PRO A 58 11.01 -7.56 4.80
C PRO A 58 11.04 -8.78 3.86
N TYR A 59 10.03 -8.93 2.99
CA TYR A 59 9.85 -10.08 2.12
C TYR A 59 9.81 -9.69 0.62
N ARG A 60 10.70 -8.78 0.21
CA ARG A 60 10.97 -8.36 -1.19
C ARG A 60 11.27 -9.46 -2.22
N CYS A 61 11.22 -10.73 -1.83
CA CYS A 61 11.51 -11.85 -2.71
C CYS A 61 10.29 -12.12 -3.60
N GLU A 62 10.30 -11.52 -4.81
CA GLU A 62 9.72 -11.98 -6.09
C GLU A 62 9.42 -10.77 -7.01
N ASP A 63 10.45 -10.14 -7.56
CA ASP A 63 10.29 -8.95 -8.40
C ASP A 63 9.44 -9.24 -9.65
N GLU A 64 9.61 -10.39 -10.32
CA GLU A 64 8.83 -10.73 -11.52
C GLU A 64 7.35 -10.98 -11.23
N ALA A 65 7.02 -11.64 -10.12
CA ALA A 65 5.62 -11.86 -9.74
C ALA A 65 4.93 -10.54 -9.37
N ASN A 66 5.62 -9.68 -8.61
CA ASN A 66 5.11 -8.35 -8.28
C ASN A 66 4.94 -7.47 -9.52
N LEU A 67 5.89 -7.48 -10.46
CA LEU A 67 5.79 -6.74 -11.71
C LEU A 67 4.61 -7.21 -12.57
N ARG A 68 4.41 -8.53 -12.71
CA ARG A 68 3.26 -9.09 -13.43
C ARG A 68 1.93 -8.73 -12.78
N ALA A 69 1.86 -8.82 -11.44
CA ALA A 69 0.67 -8.45 -10.69
C ALA A 69 0.36 -6.94 -10.81
N GLU A 70 1.39 -6.08 -10.76
CA GLU A 70 1.22 -4.64 -10.97
C GLU A 70 0.75 -4.33 -12.39
N GLN A 71 1.33 -5.00 -13.40
CA GLN A 71 0.90 -4.86 -14.78
C GLN A 71 -0.58 -5.24 -14.94
N LEU A 72 -0.99 -6.39 -14.41
CA LEU A 72 -2.37 -6.84 -14.46
C LEU A 72 -3.31 -5.85 -13.76
N LEU A 73 -2.93 -5.36 -12.58
CA LEU A 73 -3.70 -4.36 -11.85
C LEU A 73 -3.87 -3.06 -12.67
N ARG A 74 -2.80 -2.62 -13.33
CA ARG A 74 -2.83 -1.43 -14.21
C ARG A 74 -3.75 -1.64 -15.40
N GLU A 75 -3.70 -2.79 -16.05
CA GLU A 75 -4.58 -3.15 -17.17
C GLU A 75 -6.06 -3.18 -16.73
N GLN A 76 -6.35 -3.69 -15.54
CA GLN A 76 -7.72 -3.78 -15.02
C GLN A 76 -8.28 -2.45 -14.52
N LEU A 77 -7.44 -1.54 -14.00
CA LEU A 77 -7.87 -0.23 -13.51
C LEU A 77 -7.88 0.86 -14.58
N GLY A 78 -7.05 0.73 -15.63
CA GLY A 78 -6.93 1.76 -16.66
C GLY A 78 -6.57 3.12 -16.05
N GLU A 79 -7.38 4.14 -16.33
CA GLU A 79 -7.17 5.51 -15.83
C GLU A 79 -7.24 5.62 -14.31
N ASP A 80 -8.02 4.75 -13.65
CA ASP A 80 -8.14 4.75 -12.18
C ASP A 80 -6.85 4.29 -11.49
N TYR A 81 -5.93 3.66 -12.22
CA TYR A 81 -4.61 3.28 -11.68
C TYR A 81 -3.85 4.51 -11.17
N GLN A 82 -3.92 5.64 -11.88
CA GLN A 82 -3.26 6.87 -11.44
C GLN A 82 -3.88 7.44 -10.17
N LYS A 83 -5.19 7.28 -9.98
CA LYS A 83 -5.86 7.66 -8.73
C LYS A 83 -5.37 6.81 -7.57
N LEU A 84 -5.25 5.49 -7.77
CA LEU A 84 -4.68 4.57 -6.79
C LEU A 84 -3.25 4.98 -6.40
N VAL A 85 -2.39 5.26 -7.37
CA VAL A 85 -1.00 5.67 -7.12
C VAL A 85 -0.93 7.01 -6.38
N THR A 86 -1.76 7.99 -6.77
CA THR A 86 -1.71 9.34 -6.22
C THR A 86 -2.34 9.44 -4.83
N GLN A 87 -3.47 8.74 -4.62
CA GLN A 87 -4.27 8.85 -3.39
C GLN A 87 -4.01 7.71 -2.41
N GLY A 88 -3.41 6.61 -2.88
CA GLY A 88 -3.13 5.41 -2.09
C GLY A 88 -4.35 4.48 -1.90
N TYR A 89 -5.50 4.79 -2.53
CA TYR A 89 -6.71 3.99 -2.41
C TYR A 89 -7.61 4.07 -3.65
N ILE A 90 -8.56 3.16 -3.74
CA ILE A 90 -9.68 3.20 -4.68
C ILE A 90 -11.00 3.00 -3.92
N ASP A 91 -12.01 3.80 -4.25
CA ASP A 91 -13.36 3.67 -3.70
C ASP A 91 -14.25 2.90 -4.68
N VAL A 92 -14.92 1.87 -4.19
CA VAL A 92 -15.81 0.99 -4.96
C VAL A 92 -17.24 1.18 -4.44
N PRO A 93 -18.19 1.65 -5.25
CA PRO A 93 -19.57 1.81 -4.80
C PRO A 93 -20.22 0.45 -4.54
N SER A 94 -21.00 0.37 -3.47
CA SER A 94 -21.83 -0.79 -3.18
C SER A 94 -22.95 -0.90 -4.22
N ARG A 95 -23.18 -2.12 -4.71
CA ARG A 95 -24.29 -2.49 -5.60
C ARG A 95 -25.53 -2.90 -4.79
N VAL A 96 -25.32 -3.39 -3.56
CA VAL A 96 -26.39 -3.87 -2.67
C VAL A 96 -26.98 -2.75 -1.81
N PHE A 97 -26.14 -1.86 -1.28
CA PHE A 97 -26.55 -0.81 -0.36
C PHE A 97 -26.38 0.59 -0.96
N ARG A 98 -27.46 1.37 -0.96
CA ARG A 98 -27.40 2.79 -1.34
C ARG A 98 -26.47 3.57 -0.41
N ASN A 99 -25.84 4.61 -0.95
CA ASN A 99 -24.95 5.53 -0.23
C ASN A 99 -23.84 4.83 0.57
N THR A 100 -23.41 3.66 0.09
CA THR A 100 -22.35 2.86 0.70
C THR A 100 -21.23 2.67 -0.32
N PHE A 101 -19.99 2.80 0.12
CA PHE A 101 -18.82 2.49 -0.69
C PHE A 101 -17.74 1.82 0.15
N TYR A 102 -16.85 1.13 -0.54
CA TYR A 102 -15.75 0.37 0.03
C TYR A 102 -14.44 1.02 -0.39
N ARG A 103 -13.58 1.34 0.57
CA ARG A 103 -12.24 1.84 0.29
C ARG A 103 -11.24 0.71 0.34
N LEU A 104 -10.52 0.55 -0.76
CA LEU A 104 -9.50 -0.48 -0.93
C LEU A 104 -8.11 0.14 -0.93
N ARG A 105 -7.19 -0.47 -0.17
CA ARG A 105 -5.76 -0.13 -0.15
C ARG A 105 -4.93 -1.40 -0.25
N LEU A 106 -3.72 -1.27 -0.77
CA LEU A 106 -2.74 -2.36 -0.79
C LEU A 106 -2.50 -2.87 0.64
N ARG A 107 -2.54 -4.18 0.85
CA ARG A 107 -2.24 -4.85 2.14
C ARG A 107 -3.07 -4.37 3.34
N ARG A 108 -4.23 -3.74 3.14
CA ARG A 108 -5.13 -3.33 4.24
C ARG A 108 -6.49 -4.04 4.15
N PRO A 109 -7.19 -4.20 5.28
CA PRO A 109 -8.60 -4.56 5.29
C PRO A 109 -9.43 -3.54 4.50
N ILE A 110 -10.58 -3.99 3.99
CA ILE A 110 -11.53 -3.16 3.26
C ILE A 110 -12.23 -2.25 4.26
N GLU A 111 -12.17 -0.95 4.04
CA GLU A 111 -12.89 0.00 4.88
C GLU A 111 -14.30 0.23 4.32
N VAL A 112 -15.29 0.27 5.20
CA VAL A 112 -16.69 0.48 4.82
C VAL A 112 -17.08 1.92 5.14
N PHE A 113 -17.66 2.61 4.17
CA PHE A 113 -18.24 3.93 4.35
C PHE A 113 -19.73 3.87 4.07
N LYS A 114 -20.55 4.35 5.00
CA LYS A 114 -22.01 4.43 4.86
C LYS A 114 -22.46 5.85 5.12
N ASN A 115 -23.23 6.42 4.18
CA ASN A 115 -23.65 7.82 4.20
C ASN A 115 -22.46 8.79 4.40
N GLY A 116 -21.34 8.51 3.72
CA GLY A 116 -20.10 9.29 3.83
C GLY A 116 -19.32 9.09 5.15
N ARG A 117 -19.81 8.27 6.09
CA ARG A 117 -19.15 8.01 7.38
C ARG A 117 -18.45 6.66 7.38
N ARG A 118 -17.16 6.66 7.74
CA ARG A 118 -16.38 5.44 7.98
C ARG A 118 -17.01 4.64 9.12
N GLN A 119 -17.24 3.35 8.88
CA GLN A 119 -17.77 2.44 9.88
C GLN A 119 -16.67 2.02 10.86
N PRO A 120 -17.01 1.70 12.12
CA PRO A 120 -16.02 1.32 13.13
C PRO A 120 -15.43 -0.08 12.92
N TRP A 121 -15.97 -0.86 11.98
CA TRP A 121 -15.44 -2.15 11.56
C TRP A 121 -14.98 -2.13 10.11
N ARG A 122 -14.03 -3.01 9.79
CA ARG A 122 -13.46 -3.25 8.46
C ARG A 122 -13.72 -4.69 8.04
N LEU A 123 -13.77 -4.95 6.74
CA LEU A 123 -13.91 -6.30 6.20
C LEU A 123 -12.54 -6.86 5.87
N CYS A 124 -12.17 -7.94 6.54
CA CYS A 124 -10.91 -8.62 6.32
C CYS A 124 -11.11 -9.79 5.36
N VAL A 125 -10.46 -9.69 4.22
CA VAL A 125 -10.33 -10.75 3.22
C VAL A 125 -8.84 -10.96 3.03
N VAL A 126 -8.36 -12.15 3.40
CA VAL A 126 -6.95 -12.53 3.32
C VAL A 126 -6.83 -13.81 2.52
N SER A 127 -5.79 -13.89 1.69
CA SER A 127 -5.41 -15.13 1.05
C SER A 127 -4.81 -16.09 2.07
N ILE A 128 -5.03 -17.39 1.88
CA ILE A 128 -4.41 -18.43 2.72
C ILE A 128 -2.90 -18.49 2.43
N GLU A 129 -2.55 -18.34 1.16
CA GLU A 129 -1.16 -18.28 0.69
C GLU A 129 -0.70 -16.84 0.49
N ARG A 130 0.62 -16.66 0.40
CA ARG A 130 1.21 -15.35 0.13
C ARG A 130 1.01 -14.99 -1.34
N VAL A 131 0.37 -13.87 -1.60
CA VAL A 131 0.19 -13.31 -2.94
C VAL A 131 0.82 -11.91 -3.05
N PRO A 132 1.19 -11.45 -4.25
CA PRO A 132 1.59 -10.06 -4.50
C PRO A 132 0.54 -9.06 -4.00
N ALA A 133 0.99 -7.87 -3.59
CA ALA A 133 0.09 -6.85 -3.02
C ALA A 133 -0.96 -6.37 -4.03
N ALA A 134 -0.54 -6.24 -5.30
CA ALA A 134 -1.41 -5.85 -6.39
C ALA A 134 -2.51 -6.89 -6.67
N ASP A 135 -2.17 -8.19 -6.62
CA ASP A 135 -3.15 -9.27 -6.75
C ASP A 135 -4.14 -9.28 -5.58
N GLU A 136 -3.66 -9.08 -4.36
CA GLU A 136 -4.54 -8.99 -3.18
C GLU A 136 -5.58 -7.87 -3.34
N LEU A 137 -5.17 -6.71 -3.83
CA LEU A 137 -6.05 -5.58 -4.10
C LEU A 137 -7.02 -5.91 -5.24
N LEU A 138 -6.52 -6.47 -6.34
CA LEU A 138 -7.31 -6.81 -7.51
C LEU A 138 -8.38 -7.86 -7.17
N MET A 139 -8.04 -8.88 -6.38
CA MET A 139 -9.00 -9.87 -5.90
C MET A 139 -10.14 -9.22 -5.10
N LYS A 140 -9.80 -8.35 -4.13
CA LYS A 140 -10.82 -7.60 -3.35
C LYS A 140 -11.73 -6.77 -4.26
N LEU A 141 -11.15 -6.08 -5.23
CA LEU A 141 -11.87 -5.27 -6.21
C LEU A 141 -12.83 -6.13 -7.04
N LEU A 142 -12.36 -7.23 -7.60
CA LEU A 142 -13.15 -8.13 -8.45
C LEU A 142 -14.28 -8.76 -7.65
N TRP A 143 -14.03 -9.21 -6.42
CA TRP A 143 -15.09 -9.78 -5.58
C TRP A 143 -16.16 -8.76 -5.23
N LEU A 144 -15.80 -7.53 -4.86
CA LEU A 144 -16.81 -6.49 -4.60
C LEU A 144 -17.59 -6.13 -5.88
N LYS A 145 -16.93 -6.09 -7.04
CA LYS A 145 -17.60 -5.79 -8.31
C LYS A 145 -18.54 -6.91 -8.75
N THR A 146 -18.17 -8.17 -8.56
CA THR A 146 -18.87 -9.33 -9.15
C THR A 146 -19.75 -10.08 -8.17
N ASN A 147 -19.38 -10.14 -6.89
CA ASN A 147 -20.04 -10.96 -5.87
C ASN A 147 -19.96 -10.31 -4.47
N GLU A 148 -20.49 -9.09 -4.37
CA GLU A 148 -20.47 -8.29 -3.15
C GLU A 148 -21.15 -9.00 -1.96
N GLU A 149 -22.29 -9.65 -2.21
CA GLU A 149 -23.07 -10.36 -1.18
C GLU A 149 -22.24 -11.47 -0.52
N TYR A 150 -21.49 -12.23 -1.31
CA TYR A 150 -20.59 -13.26 -0.77
C TYR A 150 -19.52 -12.65 0.12
N VAL A 151 -18.86 -11.57 -0.31
CA VAL A 151 -17.86 -10.87 0.52
C VAL A 151 -18.47 -10.44 1.85
N LEU A 152 -19.68 -9.89 1.83
CA LEU A 152 -20.35 -9.42 3.04
C LEU A 152 -20.74 -10.56 3.99
N ALA A 153 -21.04 -11.73 3.45
CA ALA A 153 -21.39 -12.93 4.21
C ALA A 153 -20.16 -13.62 4.82
N THR A 154 -19.03 -13.66 4.10
CA THR A 154 -17.85 -14.45 4.51
C THR A 154 -16.73 -13.63 5.12
N ALA A 155 -16.63 -12.33 4.84
CA ALA A 155 -15.53 -11.53 5.33
C ALA A 155 -15.60 -11.34 6.86
N ASN A 156 -14.45 -11.51 7.51
CA ASN A 156 -14.32 -11.27 8.94
C ASN A 156 -14.45 -9.77 9.23
N ARG A 157 -15.28 -9.41 10.21
CA ARG A 157 -15.38 -8.03 10.70
C ARG A 157 -14.33 -7.79 11.76
N VAL A 158 -13.39 -6.89 11.47
CA VAL A 158 -12.31 -6.52 12.39
C VAL A 158 -12.47 -5.07 12.84
N ARG A 159 -12.22 -4.79 14.12
CA ARG A 159 -12.29 -3.44 14.69
C ARG A 159 -10.93 -2.77 14.60
#